data_AF-A0A7Z0WHS4-F1
#
_entry.id   AF-A0A7Z0WHS4-F1
#
_cell.length_a   1.000
_cell.length_b   1.000
_cell.length_c   1.000
_cell.angle_alpha   90.00
_cell.angle_beta   90.00
_cell.angle_gamma   90.00
#
_symmetry.space_group_name_H-M   'P 1'
#
loop_
_entity.id
_entity.type
_entity.pdbx_description
1 polymer ?
#
loop_
_entity_poly.entity_id
_entity_poly.type
_entity_poly.pdbx_seq_one_letter_code
_entity_poly.pdbx_strand_id
1 'polypeptide(L)'
;MRDDGPLGEAGHVITGSGGGGADGRYVFASLDALTEIAAKWDAIRAGIIADRPRLEQALNMAAPPADDLMSRFQAATLAESLTKAIGHNDAMLRYVDSYRKKLSAAMRDYTTTEEDNASQLRGIHVD
;
A
#
# COMPACT_ATOMS: atom_id res chain seq x y z
N MET A 1 20.65 -13.94 -43.30
CA MET A 1 21.72 -13.94 -42.28
C MET A 1 21.24 -13.00 -41.17
N ARG A 2 20.86 -13.59 -40.01
CA ARG A 2 20.94 -13.12 -38.61
C ARG A 2 21.09 -11.60 -38.34
N ASP A 3 20.55 -10.97 -37.31
CA ASP A 3 19.70 -11.28 -36.13
C ASP A 3 19.49 -9.93 -35.39
N ASP A 4 18.71 -9.94 -34.31
CA ASP A 4 18.80 -9.05 -33.13
C ASP A 4 17.81 -7.86 -32.99
N GLY A 5 16.59 -8.21 -32.56
CA GLY A 5 16.06 -7.82 -31.23
C GLY A 5 15.49 -6.41 -31.00
N PRO A 6 14.21 -6.26 -30.62
CA PRO A 6 13.69 -5.01 -30.09
C PRO A 6 14.00 -4.91 -28.58
N LEU A 7 14.95 -4.05 -28.21
CA LEU A 7 15.24 -3.73 -26.81
C LEU A 7 14.99 -2.24 -26.56
N GLY A 8 14.05 -1.99 -25.65
CA GLY A 8 14.07 -0.80 -24.81
C GLY A 8 13.31 0.40 -25.36
N GLU A 9 11.99 0.41 -25.16
CA GLU A 9 11.37 1.65 -24.71
C GLU A 9 10.67 1.40 -23.38
N ALA A 10 11.14 2.17 -22.39
CA ALA A 10 10.70 2.18 -21.02
C ALA A 10 9.20 2.47 -20.94
N GLY A 11 8.41 1.42 -20.67
CA GLY A 11 7.04 1.55 -20.23
C GLY A 11 6.97 2.08 -18.80
N HIS A 12 7.23 3.38 -18.63
CA HIS A 12 6.87 4.09 -17.41
C HIS A 12 5.36 4.37 -17.46
N VAL A 13 4.55 3.44 -16.94
CA VAL A 13 3.14 3.72 -16.66
C VAL A 13 2.92 3.66 -15.16
N ILE A 14 3.10 4.83 -14.52
CA ILE A 14 2.44 5.12 -13.25
C ILE A 14 1.03 5.58 -13.62
N THR A 15 0.05 4.67 -13.60
CA THR A 15 -1.36 5.07 -13.50
C THR A 15 -1.70 5.27 -12.02
N GLY A 16 -1.39 6.46 -11.52
CA GLY A 16 -2.03 6.95 -10.32
C GLY A 16 -3.52 7.15 -10.57
N SER A 17 -4.35 6.18 -10.21
CA SER A 17 -5.68 6.33 -9.59
C SER A 17 -6.30 4.95 -9.48
N GLY A 18 -7.03 4.68 -8.39
CA GLY A 18 -7.60 3.37 -8.06
C GLY A 18 -8.10 2.55 -9.27
N GLY A 19 -7.68 1.30 -9.33
CA GLY A 19 -8.07 0.42 -10.41
C GLY A 19 -7.06 -0.70 -10.56
N GLY A 20 -7.21 -1.75 -9.76
CA GLY A 20 -6.66 -3.04 -10.16
C GLY A 20 -7.20 -3.36 -11.56
N GLY A 21 -6.31 -3.76 -12.47
CA GLY A 21 -6.72 -4.21 -13.80
C GLY A 21 -7.81 -5.27 -13.69
N ALA A 22 -8.62 -5.40 -14.74
CA ALA A 22 -9.83 -6.22 -14.81
C ALA A 22 -9.64 -7.72 -14.44
N ASP A 23 -8.40 -8.20 -14.30
CA ASP A 23 -8.02 -9.56 -13.87
C ASP A 23 -7.07 -9.60 -12.65
N GLY A 24 -6.89 -8.49 -11.93
CA GLY A 24 -6.03 -8.44 -10.73
C GLY A 24 -4.53 -8.63 -10.98
N ARG A 25 -4.08 -8.68 -12.24
CA ARG A 25 -2.66 -8.75 -12.61
C ARG A 25 -2.05 -7.36 -12.59
N TYR A 26 -1.18 -7.11 -11.61
CA TYR A 26 -0.29 -5.96 -11.61
C TYR A 26 0.91 -6.29 -12.51
N VAL A 27 1.10 -5.51 -13.57
CA VAL A 27 2.31 -5.60 -14.40
C VAL A 27 3.34 -4.66 -13.78
N PHE A 28 4.27 -5.22 -13.01
CA PHE A 28 5.40 -4.47 -12.48
C PHE A 28 6.58 -4.62 -13.44
N ALA A 29 7.20 -3.49 -13.82
CA ALA A 29 8.28 -3.48 -14.79
C ALA A 29 9.61 -4.05 -14.25
N SER A 30 9.79 -4.09 -12.92
CA SER A 30 10.99 -4.63 -12.27
C SER A 30 10.77 -4.90 -10.77
N LEU A 31 11.68 -5.69 -10.17
CA LEU A 31 11.76 -5.89 -8.73
C LEU A 31 12.05 -4.60 -7.95
N ASP A 32 12.82 -3.68 -8.55
CA ASP A 32 13.10 -2.37 -7.97
C ASP A 32 11.83 -1.51 -7.85
N ALA A 33 10.99 -1.50 -8.89
CA ALA A 33 9.72 -0.80 -8.85
C ALA A 33 8.77 -1.36 -7.78
N LEU A 34 8.75 -2.70 -7.62
CA LEU A 34 8.02 -3.37 -6.53
C LEU A 34 8.52 -2.94 -5.15
N THR A 35 9.84 -2.85 -4.98
CA THR A 35 10.49 -2.49 -3.72
C THR A 35 10.23 -1.02 -3.36
N GLU A 36 10.28 -0.11 -4.34
CA GLU A 36 9.97 1.30 -4.13
C GLU A 36 8.50 1.49 -3.70
N ILE A 37 7.57 0.80 -4.36
CA ILE A 37 6.15 0.84 -4.00
C ILE A 37 5.94 0.27 -2.59
N ALA A 38 6.61 -0.83 -2.25
CA ALA A 38 6.55 -1.41 -0.91
C ALA A 38 7.02 -0.41 0.17
N ALA A 39 8.11 0.33 -0.08
CA ALA A 39 8.62 1.36 0.81
C ALA A 39 7.62 2.52 1.00
N LYS A 40 6.95 2.97 -0.07
CA LYS A 40 5.89 3.98 0.01
C LYS A 40 4.73 3.52 0.89
N TRP A 41 4.31 2.26 0.75
CA TRP A 41 3.27 1.70 1.60
C TRP A 41 3.70 1.53 3.05
N ASP A 42 4.98 1.23 3.32
CA ASP A 42 5.51 1.24 4.69
C ASP A 42 5.44 2.62 5.34
N ALA A 43 5.79 3.67 4.60
CA ALA A 43 5.69 5.05 5.09
C ALA A 43 4.24 5.43 5.40
N ILE A 44 3.30 5.10 4.50
CA ILE A 44 1.86 5.33 4.73
C ILE A 44 1.38 4.56 5.97
N ARG A 45 1.76 3.27 6.09
CA ARG A 45 1.42 2.43 7.24
C ARG A 45 1.91 3.04 8.55
N ALA A 46 3.17 3.50 8.57
CA ALA A 46 3.76 4.13 9.74
C ALA A 46 3.00 5.42 10.12
N GLY A 47 2.62 6.24 9.14
CA GLY A 47 1.80 7.43 9.36
C GLY A 47 0.44 7.10 9.99
N ILE A 48 -0.28 6.12 9.43
CA ILE A 48 -1.58 5.66 9.97
C ILE A 48 -1.44 5.20 11.43
N ILE A 49 -0.43 4.39 11.74
CA ILE A 49 -0.17 3.91 13.11
C ILE A 49 0.16 5.07 14.05
N ALA A 50 0.94 6.04 13.60
CA ALA A 50 1.33 7.20 14.40
C ALA A 50 0.16 8.17 14.68
N ASP A 51 -0.81 8.24 13.78
CA ASP A 51 -1.97 9.12 13.93
C ASP A 51 -3.04 8.57 14.88
N ARG A 52 -3.15 7.25 15.01
CA ARG A 52 -4.11 6.61 15.92
C ARG A 52 -4.05 7.14 17.36
N PRO A 53 -2.89 7.16 18.07
CA PRO A 53 -2.85 7.63 19.45
C PRO A 53 -3.22 9.11 19.57
N ARG A 54 -3.00 9.93 18.52
CA ARG A 54 -3.40 11.35 18.51
C ARG A 54 -4.92 11.48 18.45
N LEU A 55 -5.59 10.66 17.65
CA LEU A 55 -7.06 10.62 17.57
C LEU A 55 -7.67 10.13 18.87
N GLU A 56 -7.10 9.09 19.47
CA GLU A 56 -7.53 8.56 20.77
C GLU A 56 -7.34 9.60 21.89
N GLN A 57 -6.20 10.30 21.90
CA GLN A 57 -5.96 11.40 22.82
C GLN A 57 -6.97 12.53 22.64
N ALA A 58 -7.22 12.97 21.41
CA ALA A 58 -8.20 14.02 21.12
C ALA A 58 -9.60 13.61 21.58
N LEU A 59 -9.98 12.34 21.40
CA LEU A 59 -11.27 11.81 21.84
C LEU A 59 -11.39 11.85 23.38
N ASN A 60 -10.33 11.45 24.08
CA ASN A 60 -10.30 11.49 25.55
C ASN A 60 -10.34 12.91 26.11
N MET A 61 -9.92 13.91 25.33
CA MET A 61 -9.97 15.33 25.69
C MET A 61 -11.26 16.03 25.23
N ALA A 62 -12.12 15.36 24.46
CA ALA A 62 -13.34 15.94 23.93
C ALA A 62 -14.37 16.15 25.06
N ALA A 63 -14.31 17.33 25.67
CA ALA A 63 -15.20 17.76 26.75
C ALA A 63 -15.91 19.06 26.36
N PRO A 64 -17.14 19.28 26.86
CA PRO A 64 -17.84 20.53 26.63
C PRO A 64 -17.11 21.70 27.32
N PRO A 65 -16.93 22.85 26.64
CA PRO A 65 -16.26 24.01 27.23
C PRO A 65 -17.11 24.75 28.28
N ALA A 66 -18.43 24.53 28.25
CA ALA A 66 -19.38 25.06 29.22
C ALA A 66 -20.55 24.06 29.41
N ASP A 67 -21.34 24.26 30.46
CA ASP A 67 -22.43 23.35 30.82
C ASP A 67 -23.72 23.53 30.03
N ASP A 68 -23.78 24.48 29.10
CA ASP A 68 -24.94 24.73 28.27
C ASP A 68 -25.19 23.61 27.24
N LEU A 69 -26.43 23.55 26.75
CA LEU A 69 -26.88 22.51 25.84
C LEU A 69 -26.05 22.45 24.55
N MET A 70 -25.65 23.60 23.99
CA MET A 70 -24.93 23.66 22.72
C MET A 70 -23.47 23.22 22.89
N SER A 71 -22.83 23.59 24.00
CA SER A 71 -21.50 23.11 24.35
C SER A 71 -21.45 21.58 24.50
N ARG A 72 -22.45 20.98 25.16
CA ARG A 72 -22.59 19.52 25.29
C ARG A 72 -22.82 18.84 23.94
N PHE A 73 -23.71 19.40 23.12
CA PHE A 73 -23.99 18.90 21.78
C PHE A 73 -22.72 18.91 20.90
N GLN A 74 -22.00 20.03 20.89
CA GLN A 74 -20.77 20.16 20.09
C GLN A 74 -19.69 19.17 20.52
N ALA A 75 -19.48 18.98 21.83
CA ALA A 75 -18.53 17.98 22.34
C ALA A 75 -18.92 16.55 21.93
N ALA A 76 -20.21 16.21 21.99
CA ALA A 76 -20.71 14.91 21.55
C ALA A 76 -20.51 14.68 20.05
N THR A 77 -20.80 15.68 19.21
CA THR A 77 -20.57 15.61 17.76
C THR A 77 -19.07 15.47 17.43
N LEU A 78 -18.20 16.19 18.14
CA LEU A 78 -16.75 16.04 17.99
C LEU A 78 -16.30 14.62 18.36
N ALA A 79 -16.77 14.08 19.48
CA ALA A 79 -16.44 12.73 19.91
C ALA A 79 -16.91 11.67 18.89
N GLU A 80 -18.10 11.84 18.30
CA GLU A 80 -18.58 10.97 17.23
C GLU A 80 -17.69 11.05 15.98
N SER A 81 -17.29 12.26 15.58
CA SER A 81 -16.38 12.45 14.44
C SER A 81 -15.03 11.78 14.66
N LEU A 82 -14.45 11.93 15.85
CA LEU A 82 -13.18 11.29 16.22
C LEU A 82 -13.30 9.76 16.25
N THR A 83 -14.41 9.23 16.75
CA THR A 83 -14.70 7.79 16.71
C THR A 83 -14.74 7.26 15.28
N LYS A 84 -15.40 7.98 14.37
CA LYS A 84 -15.43 7.63 12.93
C LYS A 84 -14.04 7.73 12.30
N ALA A 85 -13.24 8.74 12.67
CA ALA A 85 -11.87 8.89 12.18
C ALA A 85 -10.98 7.73 12.62
N ILE A 86 -11.09 7.26 13.87
CA ILE A 86 -10.41 6.05 14.37
C ILE A 86 -10.83 4.83 13.56
N GLY A 87 -12.14 4.64 13.34
CA GLY A 87 -12.64 3.53 12.51
C GLY A 87 -12.14 3.58 11.06
N HIS A 88 -11.98 4.77 10.48
CA HIS A 88 -11.38 4.95 9.16
C HIS A 88 -9.88 4.63 9.18
N ASN A 89 -9.13 5.09 10.19
CA ASN A 89 -7.72 4.76 10.38
C ASN A 89 -7.51 3.22 10.43
N ASP A 90 -8.36 2.52 11.17
CA ASP A 90 -8.39 1.05 11.23
C ASP A 90 -8.66 0.39 9.87
N ALA A 91 -9.62 0.90 9.12
CA ALA A 91 -9.93 0.40 7.78
C ALA A 91 -8.75 0.60 6.82
N MET A 92 -8.09 1.77 6.89
CA MET A 92 -6.92 2.08 6.10
C MET A 92 -5.74 1.18 6.46
N LEU A 93 -5.49 0.92 7.74
CA LEU A 93 -4.43 0.00 8.16
C LEU A 93 -4.63 -1.40 7.58
N ARG A 94 -5.85 -1.95 7.67
CA ARG A 94 -6.19 -3.26 7.08
C ARG A 94 -6.01 -3.27 5.56
N TYR A 95 -6.38 -2.18 4.89
CA TYR A 95 -6.19 -2.05 3.45
C TYR A 95 -4.71 -2.09 3.07
N VAL A 96 -3.87 -1.33 3.77
CA VAL A 96 -2.41 -1.30 3.54
C VAL A 96 -1.78 -2.67 3.80
N ASP A 97 -2.13 -3.33 4.90
CA ASP A 97 -1.60 -4.66 5.24
C ASP A 97 -1.98 -5.71 4.17
N SER A 98 -3.22 -5.67 3.68
CA SER A 98 -3.68 -6.53 2.57
C SER A 98 -2.89 -6.26 1.28
N TYR A 99 -2.63 -4.99 0.97
CA TYR A 99 -1.87 -4.61 -0.22
C TYR A 99 -0.40 -5.03 -0.11
N ARG A 100 0.24 -4.84 1.06
CA ARG A 100 1.60 -5.31 1.33
C ARG A 100 1.74 -6.83 1.19
N LYS A 101 0.74 -7.59 1.63
CA LYS A 101 0.73 -9.05 1.44
C LYS A 101 0.77 -9.43 -0.04
N LYS A 102 0.00 -8.72 -0.88
CA LYS A 102 -0.02 -8.94 -2.34
C LYS A 102 1.30 -8.54 -3.00
N LEU A 103 1.88 -7.40 -2.62
CA LEU A 103 3.21 -6.97 -3.07
C LEU A 103 4.29 -8.00 -2.72
N SER A 104 4.30 -8.49 -1.49
CA SER A 104 5.27 -9.48 -1.04
C SER A 104 5.13 -10.82 -1.79
N ALA A 105 3.91 -11.22 -2.12
CA ALA A 105 3.69 -12.40 -2.98
C ALA A 105 4.26 -12.16 -4.39
N ALA A 106 3.95 -11.02 -5.01
CA ALA A 106 4.45 -10.68 -6.33
C ALA A 106 5.99 -10.63 -6.40
N MET A 107 6.65 -10.09 -5.36
CA MET A 107 8.12 -10.09 -5.28
C MET A 107 8.71 -11.50 -5.21
N ARG A 108 8.08 -12.41 -4.46
CA ARG A 108 8.52 -13.81 -4.39
C ARG A 108 8.35 -14.50 -5.73
N ASP A 109 7.18 -14.36 -6.36
CA ASP A 109 6.90 -14.97 -7.66
C ASP A 109 7.88 -14.49 -8.74
N TYR A 110 8.22 -13.19 -8.73
CA TYR A 110 9.22 -12.61 -9.63
C TYR A 110 10.61 -13.22 -9.40
N THR A 111 11.05 -13.32 -8.14
CA THR A 111 12.36 -13.88 -7.79
C THR A 111 12.46 -15.35 -8.19
N THR A 112 11.43 -16.15 -7.91
CA THR A 112 11.38 -17.56 -8.30
C THR A 112 11.44 -17.72 -9.83
N THR A 113 10.69 -16.89 -10.57
CA THR A 113 10.68 -16.94 -12.04
C THR A 113 12.06 -16.64 -12.64
N GLU A 114 12.75 -15.61 -12.11
CA GLU A 114 14.12 -15.28 -12.54
C GLU A 114 15.11 -16.39 -12.19
N GLU A 115 15.01 -16.99 -11.00
CA GLU A 115 15.86 -18.11 -10.59
C GLU A 115 15.64 -19.37 -11.44
N ASP A 116 14.39 -19.68 -11.79
CA ASP A 116 14.03 -20.80 -12.65
C ASP A 116 14.55 -20.59 -14.07
N ASN A 117 14.36 -19.40 -14.64
CA ASN A 117 14.87 -19.04 -15.96
C ASN A 117 16.41 -19.10 -16.01
N ALA A 118 17.08 -18.56 -14.99
CA ALA A 118 18.54 -18.62 -14.89
C ALA A 118 19.05 -20.06 -14.72
N SER A 119 18.31 -20.91 -14.00
CA SER A 119 18.65 -22.32 -13.82
C SER A 119 18.48 -23.11 -15.12
N GLN A 120 17.42 -22.85 -15.89
CA GLN A 120 17.24 -23.44 -17.22
C GLN A 120 18.38 -23.03 -18.16
N LEU A 121 18.76 -21.75 -18.20
CA LEU A 121 19.88 -21.28 -19.02
C LEU A 121 21.22 -21.91 -18.64
N ARG A 122 21.48 -22.14 -17.34
CA ARG A 122 22.67 -22.86 -16.86
C ARG A 122 22.65 -24.35 -17.20
N GLY A 123 21.47 -24.97 -17.20
CA GLY A 123 21.27 -26.38 -17.54
C GLY A 123 21.34 -26.66 -19.05
N ILE A 124 21.11 -25.65 -19.89
CA ILE A 124 21.33 -25.70 -21.35
C ILE A 124 22.79 -25.35 -21.65
N HIS A 125 23.74 -26.04 -20.99
CA HIS A 125 25.11 -26.09 -21.48
C HIS A 125 25.14 -27.14 -22.60
N VAL A 126 25.32 -26.65 -23.82
CA VAL A 126 25.29 -27.41 -25.07
C VAL A 126 26.61 -28.18 -25.20
N ASP A 127 26.54 -29.51 -25.23
CA ASP A 127 27.60 -30.39 -25.75
C ASP A 127 27.72 -30.26 -27.29
#